data_AF-A0A1V0HUZ5-F1
#
_entry.id   AF-A0A1V0HUZ5-F1
#
_cell.length_a   1.000
_cell.length_b   1.000
_cell.length_c   1.000
_cell.angle_alpha   90.00
_cell.angle_beta   90.00
_cell.angle_gamma   90.00
#
_symmetry.space_group_name_H-M   'P 1'
#
loop_
_entity.id
_entity.type
_entity.pdbx_description
1 polymer ?
#
loop_
_entity_poly.entity_id
_entity_poly.type
_entity_poly.pdbx_seq_one_letter_code
_entity_poly.pdbx_strand_id
1 'polypeptide(L)'
;MSAAFSKFAPVSLTALIAANREVNPACINIAALRLSWAALIEVLGVVAFMCVAIGGLHLVFDIPLLSAVMIAAIIACVLWTALQARQAGGTVRGAITQRGRMCRDTDFVRAIPEIASLGAAGFMAAAVAPLLPQDWLEAVMGPLVENRYVLYPGVAVALTVFSAAGLNPLVAASLIAGTFTAIPSEALEPNLLAFSLAAGWGVAFGASPFTTGSVVLAGALGVEPAQITLAWNGLFTIVAMTFVVLVILAAVVLTERGVENGIGIVPVGETAQGSVRFEQSR
;
A
#
# COMPACT_ATOMS: atom_id res chain seq x y z
N MET A 1 -9.82 -12.02 -27.62
CA MET A 1 -9.79 -11.09 -26.45
C MET A 1 -11.12 -10.39 -26.15
N SER A 2 -12.25 -10.72 -26.81
CA SER A 2 -13.54 -10.03 -26.61
C SER A 2 -14.53 -10.72 -25.65
N ALA A 3 -14.18 -11.89 -25.10
CA ALA A 3 -15.11 -12.70 -24.29
C ALA A 3 -14.88 -12.63 -22.76
N ALA A 4 -13.82 -11.94 -22.30
CA ALA A 4 -13.48 -11.83 -20.88
C ALA A 4 -14.11 -10.60 -20.18
N PHE A 5 -14.66 -9.65 -20.94
CA PHE A 5 -15.23 -8.41 -20.40
C PHE A 5 -16.77 -8.40 -20.32
N SER A 6 -17.47 -9.44 -20.81
CA SER A 6 -18.94 -9.47 -20.80
C SER A 6 -19.57 -9.89 -19.47
N LYS A 7 -18.76 -10.18 -18.43
CA LYS A 7 -19.27 -10.56 -17.09
C LYS A 7 -19.34 -9.42 -16.07
N PHE A 8 -18.88 -8.22 -16.41
CA PHE A 8 -19.02 -7.04 -15.54
C PHE A 8 -20.27 -6.24 -15.94
N ALA A 9 -21.45 -6.83 -15.71
CA ALA A 9 -22.67 -6.04 -15.66
C ALA A 9 -22.64 -5.14 -14.40
N PRO A 10 -23.15 -3.90 -14.46
CA PRO A 10 -23.27 -3.08 -13.26
C PRO A 10 -24.19 -3.78 -12.27
N VAL A 11 -23.62 -4.31 -11.19
CA VAL A 11 -24.37 -4.94 -10.10
C VAL A 11 -25.27 -3.86 -9.51
N SER A 12 -26.58 -3.99 -9.72
CA SER A 12 -27.54 -3.04 -9.18
C SER A 12 -27.47 -3.05 -7.65
N LEU A 13 -27.69 -1.90 -7.02
CA LEU A 13 -27.74 -1.77 -5.56
C LEU A 13 -28.69 -2.81 -4.93
N THR A 14 -29.76 -3.17 -5.65
CA THR A 14 -30.74 -4.19 -5.28
C THR A 14 -30.17 -5.60 -5.30
N ALA A 15 -29.33 -5.95 -6.28
CA ALA A 15 -28.64 -7.24 -6.34
C ALA A 15 -27.59 -7.37 -5.22
N LEU A 16 -26.95 -6.26 -4.86
CA LEU A 16 -25.98 -6.18 -3.77
C LEU A 16 -26.66 -6.34 -2.40
N ILE A 17 -27.86 -5.78 -2.22
CA ILE A 17 -28.71 -6.00 -1.03
C ILE A 17 -29.26 -7.44 -0.97
N ALA A 18 -29.59 -8.05 -2.13
CA ALA A 18 -30.08 -9.42 -2.21
C ALA A 18 -28.97 -10.45 -1.90
N ALA A 19 -27.76 -10.28 -2.43
CA ALA A 19 -26.60 -11.11 -2.11
C ALA A 19 -26.21 -11.04 -0.62
N ASN A 20 -26.47 -9.89 0.03
CA ASN A 20 -26.26 -9.73 1.47
C ASN A 20 -27.29 -10.49 2.33
N ARG A 21 -28.43 -10.92 1.76
CA ARG A 21 -29.44 -11.75 2.46
C ARG A 21 -29.15 -13.25 2.40
N GLU A 22 -28.34 -13.71 1.46
CA GLU A 22 -27.99 -15.14 1.30
C GLU A 22 -26.77 -15.56 2.13
N VAL A 23 -26.07 -14.60 2.76
CA VAL A 23 -25.08 -14.91 3.79
C VAL A 23 -25.83 -15.49 4.98
N ASN A 24 -25.75 -16.80 5.16
CA ASN A 24 -26.40 -17.52 6.23
C ASN A 24 -26.05 -16.87 7.59
N PRO A 25 -26.99 -16.19 8.27
CA PRO A 25 -26.72 -15.50 9.52
C PRO A 25 -26.34 -16.46 10.65
N ALA A 26 -26.53 -17.78 10.46
CA ALA A 26 -26.07 -18.80 11.40
C ALA A 26 -24.54 -18.98 11.41
N CYS A 27 -23.80 -18.55 10.38
CA CYS A 27 -22.34 -18.67 10.32
C CYS A 27 -21.61 -17.40 10.79
N ILE A 28 -22.25 -16.24 10.71
CA ILE A 28 -21.71 -14.99 11.26
C ILE A 28 -22.32 -14.80 12.64
N ASN A 29 -21.63 -15.30 13.67
CA ASN A 29 -21.97 -14.95 15.03
C ASN A 29 -21.68 -13.46 15.25
N ILE A 30 -22.67 -12.59 15.00
CA ILE A 30 -22.56 -11.14 15.19
C ILE A 30 -22.21 -10.82 16.67
N ALA A 31 -22.53 -11.72 17.61
CA ALA A 31 -22.09 -11.61 19.00
C ALA A 31 -20.59 -11.94 19.22
N ALA A 32 -19.94 -12.62 18.27
CA ALA A 32 -18.49 -12.78 18.19
C ALA A 32 -17.79 -11.58 17.51
N LEU A 33 -18.54 -10.76 16.77
CA LEU A 33 -18.11 -9.44 16.28
C LEU A 33 -18.17 -8.37 17.39
N ARG A 34 -17.92 -8.78 18.64
CA ARG A 34 -17.52 -7.82 19.67
C ARG A 34 -16.18 -7.28 19.23
N LEU A 35 -16.20 -6.08 18.64
CA LEU A 35 -15.02 -5.23 18.47
C LEU A 35 -14.47 -4.97 19.88
N SER A 36 -13.73 -5.95 20.40
CA SER A 36 -13.20 -5.87 21.74
C SER A 36 -12.07 -4.86 21.67
N TRP A 37 -12.06 -3.91 22.59
CA TRP A 37 -10.96 -2.96 22.73
C TRP A 37 -9.60 -3.67 22.81
N ALA A 38 -9.58 -4.91 23.31
CA ALA A 38 -8.40 -5.77 23.30
C ALA A 38 -7.87 -6.07 21.88
N ALA A 39 -8.73 -6.46 20.94
CA ALA A 39 -8.31 -6.72 19.55
C ALA A 39 -7.79 -5.44 18.86
N LEU A 40 -8.40 -4.30 19.14
CA LEU A 40 -7.93 -3.01 18.63
C LEU A 40 -6.53 -2.68 19.19
N ILE A 41 -6.33 -2.87 20.50
CA ILE A 41 -5.05 -2.65 21.17
C ILE A 41 -3.98 -3.59 20.61
N GLU A 42 -4.31 -4.86 20.31
CA GLU A 42 -3.38 -5.80 19.69
C GLU A 42 -2.92 -5.34 18.31
N VAL A 43 -3.86 -4.93 17.44
CA VAL A 43 -3.54 -4.41 16.11
C VAL A 43 -2.68 -3.14 16.21
N LEU A 44 -3.07 -2.20 17.07
CA LEU A 44 -2.30 -0.97 17.29
C LEU A 44 -0.92 -1.28 17.87
N GLY A 45 -0.80 -2.29 18.73
CA GLY A 45 0.46 -2.75 19.30
C GLY A 45 1.42 -3.30 18.23
N VAL A 46 0.90 -4.09 17.27
CA VAL A 46 1.70 -4.58 16.14
C VAL A 46 2.15 -3.42 15.24
N VAL A 47 1.27 -2.46 14.94
CA VAL A 47 1.61 -1.28 14.15
C VAL A 47 2.69 -0.45 14.85
N ALA A 48 2.51 -0.16 16.14
CA ALA A 48 3.49 0.58 16.94
C ALA A 48 4.83 -0.15 17.00
N PHE A 49 4.82 -1.47 17.20
CA PHE A 49 6.03 -2.29 17.17
C PHE A 49 6.74 -2.19 15.82
N MET A 50 6.02 -2.29 14.70
CA MET A 50 6.60 -2.11 13.37
C MET A 50 7.26 -0.74 13.22
N CYS A 51 6.54 0.34 13.56
CA CYS A 51 7.09 1.70 13.46
C CYS A 51 8.36 1.89 14.29
N VAL A 52 8.35 1.41 15.54
CA VAL A 52 9.51 1.52 16.45
C VAL A 52 10.67 0.65 15.96
N ALA A 53 10.42 -0.58 15.52
CA ALA A 53 11.46 -1.47 15.01
C ALA A 53 12.11 -0.92 13.74
N ILE A 54 11.30 -0.44 12.79
CA ILE A 54 11.79 0.17 11.54
C ILE A 54 12.58 1.45 11.86
N GLY A 55 12.00 2.35 12.66
CA GLY A 55 12.65 3.61 13.05
C GLY A 55 13.94 3.37 13.83
N GLY A 56 13.96 2.41 14.75
CA GLY A 56 15.16 2.02 15.50
C GLY A 56 16.24 1.44 14.58
N LEU A 57 15.88 0.53 13.67
CA LEU A 57 16.82 -0.03 12.70
C LEU A 57 17.42 1.05 11.79
N HIS A 58 16.60 1.98 11.31
CA HIS A 58 17.04 3.07 10.45
C HIS A 58 17.91 4.08 11.20
N LEU A 59 17.46 4.57 12.36
CA LEU A 59 18.13 5.64 13.08
C LEU A 59 19.41 5.20 13.82
N VAL A 60 19.44 3.95 14.30
CA VAL A 60 20.58 3.46 15.10
C VAL A 60 21.65 2.81 14.22
N PHE A 61 21.24 2.10 13.16
CA PHE A 61 22.15 1.30 12.33
C PHE A 61 22.33 1.84 10.91
N ASP A 62 21.71 2.98 10.58
CA ASP A 62 21.74 3.59 9.25
C ASP A 62 21.32 2.63 8.12
N ILE A 63 20.39 1.72 8.44
CA ILE A 63 19.88 0.75 7.49
C ILE A 63 18.85 1.45 6.58
N PRO A 64 18.91 1.25 5.24
CA PRO A 64 17.90 1.77 4.33
C PRO A 64 16.49 1.34 4.75
N LEU A 65 15.51 2.25 4.68
CA LEU A 65 14.17 2.04 5.21
C LEU A 65 13.52 0.73 4.72
N LEU A 66 13.66 0.42 3.43
CA LEU A 66 13.13 -0.82 2.85
C LEU A 66 13.75 -2.09 3.47
N SER A 67 15.07 -2.09 3.66
CA SER A 67 15.79 -3.18 4.33
C SER A 67 15.40 -3.29 5.80
N ALA A 68 15.21 -2.15 6.48
CA ALA A 68 14.74 -2.11 7.86
C ALA A 68 13.33 -2.71 8.00
N VAL A 69 12.41 -2.44 7.06
CA VAL A 69 11.08 -3.05 7.00
C VAL A 69 11.17 -4.58 6.87
N MET A 70 12.02 -5.08 5.96
CA MET A 70 12.16 -6.53 5.77
C MET A 70 12.70 -7.23 7.02
N ILE A 71 13.69 -6.64 7.70
CA ILE A 71 14.24 -7.18 8.94
C ILE A 71 13.20 -7.12 10.06
N ALA A 72 12.53 -5.98 10.23
CA ALA A 72 11.49 -5.79 11.24
C ALA A 72 10.35 -6.81 11.07
N ALA A 73 9.91 -7.06 9.83
CA ALA A 73 8.88 -8.05 9.53
C ALA A 73 9.29 -9.47 9.96
N ILE A 74 10.53 -9.89 9.68
CA ILE A 74 11.05 -11.19 10.13
C ILE A 74 11.04 -11.28 11.66
N ILE A 75 11.50 -10.22 12.35
CA ILE A 75 11.50 -10.17 13.82
C ILE A 75 10.07 -10.28 14.35
N ALA A 76 9.12 -9.53 13.80
CA ALA A 76 7.71 -9.64 14.19
C ALA A 76 7.15 -11.05 13.99
N CYS A 77 7.41 -11.68 12.84
CA CYS A 77 6.94 -13.04 12.57
C CYS A 77 7.49 -14.05 13.60
N VAL A 78 8.77 -13.94 13.97
CA VAL A 78 9.39 -14.81 14.97
C VAL A 78 8.81 -14.56 16.36
N LEU A 79 8.70 -13.29 16.78
CA LEU A 79 8.12 -12.93 18.08
C LEU A 79 6.67 -13.37 18.18
N TRP A 80 5.88 -13.13 17.14
CA TRP A 80 4.48 -13.51 17.09
C TRP A 80 4.30 -15.03 17.12
N THR A 81 5.15 -15.78 16.41
CA THR A 81 5.16 -17.25 16.45
C THR A 81 5.53 -17.76 17.84
N ALA A 82 6.50 -17.13 18.51
CA ALA A 82 6.90 -17.48 19.86
C ALA A 82 5.79 -17.22 20.89
N LEU A 83 5.08 -16.09 20.76
CA LEU A 83 3.94 -15.74 21.62
C LEU A 83 2.77 -16.71 21.43
N GLN A 84 2.41 -17.02 20.17
CA GLN A 84 1.37 -18.02 19.88
C GLN A 84 1.73 -19.40 20.43
N ALA A 85 2.99 -19.83 20.29
CA ALA A 85 3.45 -21.10 20.83
C ALA A 85 3.27 -21.16 22.36
N ARG A 86 3.62 -20.08 23.06
CA ARG A 86 3.47 -19.97 24.52
C ARG A 86 2.02 -19.99 24.95
N GLN A 87 1.15 -19.26 24.27
CA GLN A 87 -0.29 -19.23 24.57
C GLN A 87 -0.95 -20.60 24.35
N ALA A 88 -0.50 -21.35 23.34
CA ALA A 88 -0.96 -22.72 23.08
C ALA A 88 -0.30 -23.79 23.96
N GLY A 89 0.53 -23.42 24.94
CA GLY A 89 1.23 -24.35 25.84
C GLY A 89 2.40 -25.12 25.18
N GLY A 90 2.83 -24.71 23.99
CA GLY A 90 3.92 -25.34 23.23
C GLY A 90 5.28 -24.67 23.46
N THR A 91 6.31 -25.21 22.78
CA THR A 91 7.66 -24.63 22.80
C THR A 91 7.90 -23.74 21.58
N VAL A 92 8.65 -22.65 21.76
CA VAL A 92 9.04 -21.74 20.66
C VAL A 92 9.81 -22.49 19.57
N ARG A 93 10.75 -23.37 19.97
CA ARG A 93 11.51 -24.20 19.04
C ARG A 93 10.60 -25.13 18.22
N GLY A 94 9.60 -25.74 18.86
CA GLY A 94 8.61 -26.58 18.18
C GLY A 94 7.81 -25.80 17.13
N ALA A 95 7.32 -24.62 17.49
CA ALA A 95 6.56 -23.76 16.58
C ALA A 95 7.40 -23.25 15.40
N ILE A 96 8.64 -22.82 15.65
CA ILE A 96 9.56 -22.41 14.56
C ILE A 96 9.87 -23.59 13.64
N THR A 97 10.12 -24.78 14.20
CA THR A 97 10.42 -25.98 13.40
C THR A 97 9.20 -26.39 12.55
N GLN A 98 8.00 -26.33 13.13
CA GLN A 98 6.76 -26.62 12.42
C GLN A 98 6.50 -25.62 11.30
N ARG A 99 6.67 -24.30 11.57
CA ARG A 99 6.56 -23.27 10.54
C ARG A 99 7.61 -23.44 9.44
N GLY A 100 8.85 -23.79 9.78
CA GLY A 100 9.89 -24.10 8.79
C GLY A 100 9.54 -25.28 7.88
N ARG A 101 8.91 -26.33 8.43
CA ARG A 101 8.39 -27.46 7.65
C ARG A 101 7.23 -27.04 6.73
N MET A 102 6.27 -26.28 7.27
CA MET A 102 5.15 -25.74 6.46
C MET A 102 5.64 -24.82 5.34
N CYS A 103 6.63 -23.95 5.61
CA CYS A 103 7.28 -23.15 4.58
C CYS A 103 7.85 -24.03 3.47
N ARG A 104 8.61 -25.08 3.83
CA ARG A 104 9.21 -25.98 2.83
C ARG A 104 8.16 -26.72 2.00
N ASP A 105 7.10 -27.21 2.63
CA ASP A 105 6.22 -28.20 2.02
C ASP A 105 4.96 -27.59 1.37
N THR A 106 4.43 -26.48 1.91
CA THR A 106 3.15 -25.91 1.46
C THR A 106 3.19 -24.40 1.21
N ASP A 107 3.75 -23.63 2.14
CA ASP A 107 3.58 -22.18 2.14
C ASP A 107 4.49 -21.49 1.14
N PHE A 108 5.67 -22.06 0.84
CA PHE A 108 6.55 -21.50 -0.20
C PHE A 108 5.89 -21.52 -1.57
N VAL A 109 5.27 -22.65 -1.95
CA VAL A 109 4.55 -22.76 -3.24
C VAL A 109 3.39 -21.78 -3.30
N ARG A 110 2.68 -21.57 -2.17
CA ARG A 110 1.61 -20.59 -2.04
C ARG A 110 2.09 -19.14 -2.10
N ALA A 111 3.33 -18.88 -1.69
CA ALA A 111 3.94 -17.55 -1.72
C ALA A 111 4.54 -17.18 -3.08
N ILE A 112 4.69 -18.13 -4.03
CA ILE A 112 5.24 -17.87 -5.37
C ILE A 112 4.54 -16.71 -6.07
N PRO A 113 3.19 -16.61 -6.13
CA PRO A 113 2.53 -15.49 -6.80
C PRO A 113 2.89 -14.13 -6.18
N GLU A 114 3.03 -14.05 -4.87
CA GLU A 114 3.43 -12.81 -4.18
C GLU A 114 4.90 -12.47 -4.44
N ILE A 115 5.81 -13.45 -4.34
CA ILE A 115 7.23 -13.26 -4.64
C ILE A 115 7.44 -12.86 -6.12
N ALA A 116 6.73 -13.53 -7.03
CA ALA A 116 6.78 -13.22 -8.46
C ALA A 116 6.19 -11.84 -8.75
N SER A 117 5.08 -11.46 -8.09
CA SER A 117 4.49 -10.13 -8.23
C SER A 117 5.39 -9.03 -7.68
N LEU A 118 6.03 -9.25 -6.53
CA LEU A 118 7.04 -8.35 -5.94
C LEU A 118 8.25 -8.17 -6.86
N GLY A 119 8.80 -9.27 -7.36
CA GLY A 119 9.93 -9.25 -8.28
C GLY A 119 9.59 -8.59 -9.62
N ALA A 120 8.43 -8.93 -10.19
CA ALA A 120 7.94 -8.35 -11.42
C ALA A 120 7.62 -6.85 -11.27
N ALA A 121 7.06 -6.42 -10.13
CA ALA A 121 6.81 -5.01 -9.85
C ALA A 121 8.10 -4.19 -9.88
N GLY A 122 9.11 -4.63 -9.15
CA GLY A 122 10.41 -3.94 -9.10
C GLY A 122 11.11 -3.94 -10.46
N PHE A 123 11.11 -5.07 -11.15
CA PHE A 123 11.68 -5.17 -12.50
C PHE A 123 10.93 -4.28 -13.49
N MET A 124 9.59 -4.32 -13.52
CA MET A 124 8.80 -3.49 -14.43
C MET A 124 9.00 -2.01 -14.16
N ALA A 125 9.05 -1.57 -12.89
CA ALA A 125 9.33 -0.17 -12.58
C ALA A 125 10.70 0.27 -13.13
N ALA A 126 11.74 -0.56 -12.95
CA ALA A 126 13.09 -0.26 -13.44
C ALA A 126 13.23 -0.38 -14.97
N ALA A 127 12.50 -1.30 -15.60
CA ALA A 127 12.59 -1.58 -17.04
C ALA A 127 11.68 -0.67 -17.88
N VAL A 128 10.50 -0.33 -17.38
CA VAL A 128 9.53 0.52 -18.10
C VAL A 128 9.97 1.98 -18.08
N ALA A 129 10.47 2.49 -16.96
CA ALA A 129 10.87 3.90 -16.82
C ALA A 129 11.80 4.39 -17.97
N PRO A 130 12.90 3.70 -18.33
CA PRO A 130 13.77 4.15 -19.43
C PRO A 130 13.21 3.89 -20.83
N LEU A 131 12.17 3.07 -20.98
CA LEU A 131 11.55 2.73 -22.26
C LEU A 131 10.41 3.68 -22.65
N LEU A 132 9.96 4.54 -21.73
CA LEU A 132 8.91 5.50 -22.00
C LEU A 132 9.44 6.61 -22.92
N PRO A 133 8.87 6.77 -24.13
CA PRO A 133 9.25 7.87 -25.02
C PRO A 133 8.97 9.20 -24.32
N GLN A 134 9.97 10.06 -24.26
CA GLN A 134 9.86 11.34 -23.56
C GLN A 134 8.73 12.20 -24.15
N ASP A 135 8.59 12.23 -25.48
CA ASP A 135 7.52 12.95 -26.19
C ASP A 135 6.11 12.48 -25.77
N TRP A 136 5.95 11.17 -25.56
CA TRP A 136 4.66 10.62 -25.12
C TRP A 136 4.40 10.97 -23.65
N LEU A 137 5.44 10.89 -22.81
CA LEU A 137 5.33 11.24 -21.40
C LEU A 137 4.98 12.73 -21.25
N GLU A 138 5.62 13.62 -22.00
CA GLU A 138 5.31 15.05 -22.00
C GLU A 138 3.89 15.32 -22.50
N ALA A 139 3.42 14.63 -23.55
CA ALA A 139 2.07 14.81 -24.07
C ALA A 139 0.97 14.36 -23.07
N VAL A 140 1.20 13.28 -22.32
CA VAL A 140 0.21 12.72 -21.38
C VAL A 140 0.33 13.32 -19.98
N MET A 141 1.57 13.48 -19.48
CA MET A 141 1.82 14.01 -18.14
C MET A 141 1.91 15.53 -18.12
N GLY A 142 2.31 16.22 -19.19
CA GLY A 142 2.46 17.68 -19.22
C GLY A 142 1.21 18.42 -18.71
N PRO A 143 0.01 18.17 -19.27
CA PRO A 143 -1.23 18.79 -18.79
C PRO A 143 -1.58 18.43 -17.33
N LEU A 144 -1.18 17.24 -16.88
CA LEU A 144 -1.41 16.81 -15.49
C LEU A 144 -0.43 17.50 -14.53
N VAL A 145 0.84 17.60 -14.92
CA VAL A 145 1.89 18.26 -14.13
C VAL A 145 1.59 19.75 -13.95
N GLU A 146 1.06 20.41 -14.98
CA GLU A 146 0.56 21.80 -14.87
C GLU A 146 -0.62 21.91 -13.90
N ASN A 147 -1.49 20.90 -13.86
CA ASN A 147 -2.66 20.88 -12.98
C ASN A 147 -2.46 19.99 -11.76
N ARG A 148 -1.75 20.52 -10.76
CA ARG A 148 -1.47 19.87 -9.47
C ARG A 148 -2.74 19.37 -8.75
N TYR A 149 -3.86 20.06 -8.92
CA TYR A 149 -5.17 19.68 -8.36
C TYR A 149 -5.71 18.37 -8.95
N VAL A 150 -5.30 18.01 -10.16
CA VAL A 150 -5.69 16.77 -10.82
C VAL A 150 -4.62 15.69 -10.65
N LEU A 151 -3.34 16.06 -10.74
CA LEU A 151 -2.23 15.13 -10.67
C LEU A 151 -2.23 14.31 -9.37
N TYR A 152 -2.14 14.99 -8.23
CA TYR A 152 -1.90 14.33 -6.95
C TYR A 152 -3.09 13.46 -6.51
N PRO A 153 -4.36 13.91 -6.60
CA PRO A 153 -5.49 13.02 -6.35
C PRO A 153 -5.62 11.92 -7.42
N GLY A 154 -5.32 12.25 -8.68
CA GLY A 154 -5.34 11.32 -9.80
C GLY A 154 -4.41 10.14 -9.59
N VAL A 155 -3.21 10.36 -9.03
CA VAL A 155 -2.27 9.30 -8.64
C VAL A 155 -2.89 8.33 -7.64
N ALA A 156 -3.52 8.84 -6.57
CA ALA A 156 -4.14 8.01 -5.55
C ALA A 156 -5.32 7.18 -6.11
N VAL A 157 -6.14 7.82 -6.96
CA VAL A 157 -7.27 7.18 -7.64
C VAL A 157 -6.79 6.11 -8.63
N ALA A 158 -5.84 6.43 -9.49
CA ALA A 158 -5.28 5.50 -10.48
C ALA A 158 -4.70 4.26 -9.79
N LEU A 159 -3.93 4.46 -8.72
CA LEU A 159 -3.40 3.37 -7.91
C LEU A 159 -4.52 2.44 -7.41
N THR A 160 -5.59 3.00 -6.85
CA THR A 160 -6.71 2.19 -6.32
C THR A 160 -7.49 1.49 -7.42
N VAL A 161 -7.74 2.16 -8.55
CA VAL A 161 -8.45 1.58 -9.70
C VAL A 161 -7.66 0.44 -10.30
N PHE A 162 -6.36 0.64 -10.57
CA PHE A 162 -5.48 -0.41 -11.06
C PHE A 162 -5.40 -1.59 -10.10
N SER A 163 -5.38 -1.31 -8.81
CA SER A 163 -5.37 -2.34 -7.78
C SER A 163 -6.66 -3.15 -7.73
N ALA A 164 -7.81 -2.50 -7.92
CA ALA A 164 -9.11 -3.17 -8.00
C ALA A 164 -9.28 -3.95 -9.32
N ALA A 165 -8.58 -3.54 -10.39
CA ALA A 165 -8.74 -4.09 -11.74
C ALA A 165 -7.87 -5.33 -12.05
N GLY A 166 -7.01 -5.78 -11.14
CA GLY A 166 -6.16 -6.97 -11.40
C GLY A 166 -4.73 -6.83 -10.93
N LEU A 167 -4.26 -5.59 -10.74
CA LEU A 167 -2.89 -5.37 -10.31
C LEU A 167 -2.81 -5.51 -8.80
N ASN A 168 -1.74 -6.16 -8.32
CA ASN A 168 -1.40 -6.06 -6.91
C ASN A 168 -1.10 -4.57 -6.60
N PRO A 169 -1.60 -3.99 -5.49
CA PRO A 169 -1.29 -2.61 -5.10
C PRO A 169 0.20 -2.28 -5.15
N LEU A 170 1.04 -3.26 -4.84
CA LEU A 170 2.49 -3.13 -4.93
C LEU A 170 3.02 -2.94 -6.34
N VAL A 171 2.51 -3.72 -7.28
CA VAL A 171 2.84 -3.59 -8.70
C VAL A 171 2.37 -2.23 -9.21
N ALA A 172 1.13 -1.86 -8.92
CA ALA A 172 0.54 -0.61 -9.38
C ALA A 172 1.30 0.61 -8.85
N ALA A 173 1.64 0.65 -7.56
CA ALA A 173 2.36 1.81 -7.01
C ALA A 173 3.81 1.88 -7.51
N SER A 174 4.48 0.74 -7.68
CA SER A 174 5.85 0.71 -8.21
C SER A 174 5.90 1.22 -9.65
N LEU A 175 4.92 0.82 -10.48
CA LEU A 175 4.78 1.33 -11.85
C LEU A 175 4.53 2.83 -11.87
N ILE A 176 3.56 3.31 -11.08
CA ILE A 176 3.24 4.73 -11.02
C ILE A 176 4.44 5.54 -10.51
N ALA A 177 5.08 5.10 -9.43
CA ALA A 177 6.28 5.76 -8.91
C ALA A 177 7.42 5.78 -9.94
N GLY A 178 7.64 4.67 -10.65
CA GLY A 178 8.62 4.58 -11.73
C GLY A 178 8.36 5.52 -12.91
N THR A 179 7.10 5.75 -13.28
CA THR A 179 6.77 6.77 -14.31
C THR A 179 7.18 8.18 -13.88
N PHE A 180 7.12 8.49 -12.58
CA PHE A 180 7.47 9.82 -12.07
C PHE A 180 8.98 10.05 -11.95
N THR A 181 9.81 9.00 -11.92
CA THR A 181 11.28 9.17 -11.92
C THR A 181 11.82 9.66 -13.26
N ALA A 182 11.04 9.50 -14.34
CA ALA A 182 11.38 10.02 -15.67
C ALA A 182 10.98 11.49 -15.87
N ILE A 183 10.22 12.08 -14.94
CA ILE A 183 9.80 13.50 -15.00
C ILE A 183 10.84 14.35 -14.24
N PRO A 184 11.24 15.52 -14.77
CA PRO A 184 12.15 16.42 -14.07
C PRO A 184 11.65 16.75 -12.66
N SER A 185 12.51 16.58 -11.65
CA SER A 185 12.16 16.74 -10.24
C SER A 185 11.66 18.14 -9.87
N GLU A 186 12.03 19.17 -10.63
CA GLU A 186 11.60 20.55 -10.42
C GLU A 186 10.10 20.76 -10.72
N ALA A 187 9.51 19.87 -11.52
CA ALA A 187 8.11 19.98 -11.92
C ALA A 187 7.14 19.41 -10.86
N LEU A 188 7.65 18.62 -9.90
CA LEU A 188 6.85 17.87 -8.93
C LEU A 188 7.20 18.28 -7.51
N GLU A 189 6.19 18.26 -6.62
CA GLU A 189 6.38 18.40 -5.18
C GLU A 189 6.55 16.99 -4.58
N PRO A 190 7.76 16.56 -4.18
CA PRO A 190 8.02 15.17 -3.80
C PRO A 190 7.20 14.71 -2.60
N ASN A 191 6.94 15.62 -1.66
CA ASN A 191 6.15 15.35 -0.46
C ASN A 191 4.68 15.07 -0.79
N LEU A 192 4.08 15.85 -1.69
CA LEU A 192 2.70 15.64 -2.13
C LEU A 192 2.56 14.36 -2.95
N LEU A 193 3.53 14.07 -3.82
CA LEU A 193 3.54 12.82 -4.58
C LEU A 193 3.64 11.59 -3.66
N ALA A 194 4.58 11.61 -2.70
CA ALA A 194 4.75 10.54 -1.73
C ALA A 194 3.49 10.37 -0.86
N PHE A 195 2.89 11.46 -0.41
CA PHE A 195 1.65 11.45 0.35
C PHE A 195 0.49 10.86 -0.46
N SER A 196 0.32 11.28 -1.71
CA SER A 196 -0.70 10.74 -2.62
C SER A 196 -0.55 9.24 -2.87
N LEU A 197 0.68 8.77 -3.11
CA LEU A 197 0.96 7.35 -3.28
C LEU A 197 0.64 6.57 -2.00
N ALA A 198 1.06 7.06 -0.83
CA ALA A 198 0.81 6.40 0.45
C ALA A 198 -0.68 6.35 0.80
N ALA A 199 -1.42 7.46 0.60
CA ALA A 199 -2.84 7.52 0.87
C ALA A 199 -3.64 6.64 -0.10
N GLY A 200 -3.32 6.69 -1.40
CA GLY A 200 -3.91 5.82 -2.41
C GLY A 200 -3.64 4.34 -2.13
N TRP A 201 -2.43 4.00 -1.68
CA TRP A 201 -2.07 2.64 -1.30
C TRP A 201 -2.96 2.11 -0.17
N GLY A 202 -3.18 2.91 0.87
CA GLY A 202 -3.99 2.51 2.01
C GLY A 202 -5.41 2.10 1.61
N VAL A 203 -6.03 2.86 0.70
CA VAL A 203 -7.36 2.54 0.16
C VAL A 203 -7.31 1.35 -0.79
N ALA A 204 -6.33 1.31 -1.69
CA ALA A 204 -6.12 0.22 -2.65
C ALA A 204 -6.00 -1.15 -1.98
N PHE A 205 -5.35 -1.22 -0.81
CA PHE A 205 -5.15 -2.46 -0.07
C PHE A 205 -6.47 -3.09 0.40
N GLY A 206 -7.45 -2.27 0.80
CA GLY A 206 -8.78 -2.74 1.20
C GLY A 206 -9.75 -2.96 0.04
N ALA A 207 -9.49 -2.34 -1.12
CA ALA A 207 -10.34 -2.42 -2.30
C ALA A 207 -9.99 -3.58 -3.23
N SER A 208 -8.73 -4.04 -3.20
CA SER A 208 -8.21 -5.02 -4.16
C SER A 208 -8.50 -6.46 -3.74
N PRO A 209 -9.19 -7.27 -4.57
CA PRO A 209 -9.42 -8.68 -4.29
C PRO A 209 -8.16 -9.54 -4.43
N PHE A 210 -7.06 -8.97 -4.92
CA PHE A 210 -5.81 -9.66 -5.24
C PHE A 210 -4.77 -9.59 -4.11
N THR A 211 -5.10 -8.97 -2.97
CA THR A 211 -4.19 -8.94 -1.83
C THR A 211 -4.19 -10.28 -1.09
N THR A 212 -3.05 -10.68 -0.53
CA THR A 212 -3.00 -11.84 0.38
C THR A 212 -4.05 -11.72 1.50
N GLY A 213 -4.24 -10.52 2.05
CA GLY A 213 -5.24 -10.27 3.09
C GLY A 213 -6.66 -10.63 2.66
N SER A 214 -7.09 -10.15 1.47
CA SER A 214 -8.41 -10.46 0.94
C SER A 214 -8.57 -11.94 0.59
N VAL A 215 -7.54 -12.57 0.01
CA VAL A 215 -7.59 -14.00 -0.35
C VAL A 215 -7.66 -14.90 0.88
N VAL A 216 -6.86 -14.62 1.92
CA VAL A 216 -6.87 -15.41 3.17
C VAL A 216 -8.20 -15.25 3.90
N LEU A 217 -8.71 -14.01 3.99
CA LEU A 217 -9.99 -13.74 4.63
C LEU A 217 -11.16 -14.40 3.87
N ALA A 218 -11.14 -14.32 2.54
CA ALA A 218 -12.11 -14.98 1.67
C ALA A 218 -12.10 -16.50 1.84
N GLY A 219 -10.90 -17.10 1.90
CA GLY A 219 -10.74 -18.52 2.18
C GLY A 219 -11.28 -18.94 3.56
N ALA A 220 -11.09 -18.10 4.58
CA ALA A 220 -11.63 -18.35 5.92
C ALA A 220 -13.17 -18.23 5.98
N LEU A 221 -13.75 -17.32 5.19
CA LEU A 221 -15.19 -17.07 5.14
C LEU A 221 -15.93 -17.93 4.11
N GLY A 222 -15.20 -18.66 3.24
CA GLY A 222 -15.79 -19.48 2.18
C GLY A 222 -16.45 -18.67 1.06
N VAL A 223 -16.01 -17.44 0.82
CA VAL A 223 -16.55 -16.53 -0.22
C VAL A 223 -15.47 -16.13 -1.22
N GLU A 224 -15.85 -15.48 -2.30
CA GLU A 224 -14.89 -14.93 -3.26
C GLU A 224 -14.24 -13.64 -2.71
N PRO A 225 -12.92 -13.40 -2.93
CA PRO A 225 -12.25 -12.17 -2.48
C PRO A 225 -12.93 -10.89 -2.96
N ALA A 226 -13.44 -10.88 -4.20
CA ALA A 226 -14.17 -9.74 -4.76
C ALA A 226 -15.47 -9.42 -4.00
N GLN A 227 -16.11 -10.43 -3.40
CA GLN A 227 -17.29 -10.21 -2.59
C GLN A 227 -16.97 -9.41 -1.32
N ILE A 228 -15.82 -9.68 -0.69
CA ILE A 228 -15.38 -8.94 0.49
C ILE A 228 -14.94 -7.53 0.13
N THR A 229 -14.09 -7.38 -0.89
CA THR A 229 -13.43 -6.10 -1.16
C THR A 229 -14.26 -5.14 -1.99
N LEU A 230 -15.05 -5.64 -2.94
CA LEU A 230 -15.86 -4.80 -3.84
C LEU A 230 -17.32 -4.74 -3.40
N ALA A 231 -17.95 -5.88 -3.11
CA ALA A 231 -19.36 -5.85 -2.73
C ALA A 231 -19.54 -5.34 -1.30
N TRP A 232 -18.85 -5.91 -0.31
CA TRP A 232 -19.04 -5.50 1.08
C TRP A 232 -18.30 -4.21 1.43
N ASN A 233 -17.05 -4.07 0.95
CA ASN A 233 -16.19 -2.93 1.27
C ASN A 233 -16.24 -1.79 0.23
N GLY A 234 -17.07 -1.90 -0.81
CA GLY A 234 -17.13 -0.93 -1.91
C GLY A 234 -17.56 0.47 -1.46
N LEU A 235 -18.61 0.59 -0.63
CA LEU A 235 -19.06 1.90 -0.14
C LEU A 235 -18.01 2.56 0.76
N PHE A 236 -17.39 1.78 1.66
CA PHE A 236 -16.29 2.27 2.49
C PHE A 236 -15.13 2.74 1.61
N THR A 237 -14.78 1.98 0.57
CA THR A 237 -13.73 2.34 -0.39
C THR A 237 -14.02 3.67 -1.08
N ILE A 238 -15.27 3.89 -1.54
CA ILE A 238 -15.68 5.15 -2.18
C ILE A 238 -15.58 6.32 -1.20
N VAL A 239 -16.09 6.15 0.02
CA VAL A 239 -16.05 7.20 1.06
C VAL A 239 -14.61 7.51 1.47
N ALA A 240 -13.80 6.49 1.72
CA ALA A 240 -12.39 6.64 2.07
C ALA A 240 -11.59 7.29 0.93
N MET A 241 -11.83 6.90 -0.32
CA MET A 241 -11.20 7.52 -1.48
C MET A 241 -11.62 8.99 -1.61
N THR A 242 -12.90 9.30 -1.45
CA THR A 242 -13.39 10.69 -1.47
C THR A 242 -12.72 11.52 -0.39
N PHE A 243 -12.61 10.98 0.82
CA PHE A 243 -11.89 11.63 1.92
C PHE A 243 -10.41 11.86 1.58
N VAL A 244 -9.71 10.86 1.06
CA VAL A 244 -8.31 10.96 0.62
C VAL A 244 -8.14 12.05 -0.45
N VAL A 245 -9.01 12.09 -1.46
CA VAL A 245 -9.00 13.12 -2.49
C VAL A 245 -9.17 14.51 -1.88
N LEU A 246 -10.12 14.69 -0.97
CA LEU A 246 -10.34 15.97 -0.30
C LEU A 246 -9.13 16.40 0.54
N VAL A 247 -8.49 15.47 1.24
CA VAL A 247 -7.29 15.75 2.04
C VAL A 247 -6.10 16.12 1.15
N ILE A 248 -5.89 15.43 0.03
CA ILE A 248 -4.84 15.76 -0.94
C ILE A 248 -5.10 17.14 -1.55
N LEU A 249 -6.34 17.43 -1.96
CA LEU A 249 -6.72 18.75 -2.47
C LEU A 249 -6.46 19.86 -1.45
N ALA A 250 -6.82 19.63 -0.19
CA ALA A 250 -6.51 20.56 0.89
C ALA A 250 -4.99 20.77 1.06
N ALA A 251 -4.19 19.69 0.99
CA ALA A 251 -2.73 19.78 1.05
C ALA A 251 -2.13 20.57 -0.12
N VAL A 252 -2.66 20.40 -1.34
CA VAL A 252 -2.26 21.19 -2.52
C VAL A 252 -2.55 22.67 -2.29
N VAL A 253 -3.78 23.02 -1.88
CA VAL A 253 -4.18 24.41 -1.60
C VAL A 253 -3.29 25.04 -0.51
N LEU A 254 -3.00 24.30 0.56
CA LEU A 254 -2.15 24.79 1.66
C LEU A 254 -0.70 25.01 1.19
N THR A 255 -0.19 24.14 0.31
CA THR A 255 1.15 24.28 -0.24
C THR A 255 1.25 25.52 -1.12
N GLU A 256 0.29 25.73 -2.03
CA GLU A 256 0.27 26.91 -2.91
C GLU A 256 0.13 28.21 -2.11
N ARG A 257 -0.76 28.24 -1.10
CA ARG A 257 -0.88 29.40 -0.19
C ARG A 257 0.36 29.63 0.67
N GLY A 258 1.09 28.58 1.04
CA GLY A 258 2.35 28.69 1.77
C GLY A 258 3.42 29.40 0.95
N VAL A 259 3.50 29.05 -0.35
CA VAL A 259 4.39 29.72 -1.32
C VAL A 259 4.01 31.19 -1.51
N GLU A 260 2.72 31.50 -1.68
CA GLU A 260 2.24 32.89 -1.84
C GLU A 260 2.54 33.79 -0.63
N ASN A 261 2.49 33.23 0.58
CA ASN A 261 2.74 33.97 1.82
C ASN A 261 4.23 34.07 2.18
N GLY A 262 5.14 33.61 1.31
CA GLY A 262 6.58 33.64 1.56
C GLY A 262 7.04 32.73 2.71
N ILE A 263 6.18 31.81 3.16
CA ILE A 263 6.52 30.78 4.13
C ILE A 263 7.09 29.61 3.34
N GLY A 264 8.33 29.77 2.88
CA GLY A 264 9.06 28.69 2.23
C GLY A 264 9.13 27.52 3.20
N ILE A 265 8.44 26.42 2.88
CA ILE A 265 8.66 25.13 3.53
C ILE A 265 10.07 24.73 3.10
N VAL A 266 11.05 25.00 3.96
CA VAL A 266 12.44 24.63 3.72
C VAL A 266 12.47 23.13 3.44
N PRO A 267 12.95 22.68 2.26
CA PRO A 267 13.04 21.27 1.98
C PRO A 267 13.96 20.63 3.02
N VAL A 268 13.48 19.54 3.63
CA VAL A 268 14.15 18.79 4.72
C VAL A 268 15.50 18.16 4.26
N GLY A 269 15.95 18.40 3.03
CA GLY A 269 17.22 17.90 2.49
C GLY A 269 18.38 18.91 2.45
N GLU A 270 18.17 20.19 2.77
CA GLU A 270 19.18 21.25 2.51
C GLU A 270 19.96 21.73 3.75
N THR A 271 20.09 20.87 4.78
CA THR A 271 20.88 21.20 5.99
C THR A 271 22.20 20.42 6.11
N ALA A 272 22.65 19.73 5.06
CA ALA A 272 23.87 18.91 5.09
C ALA A 272 24.92 19.21 3.98
N GLN A 273 24.91 20.41 3.39
CA GLN A 273 26.07 20.91 2.63
C GLN A 273 26.59 22.21 3.26
N GLY A 274 27.17 22.05 4.45
CA GLY A 274 28.13 23.01 4.98
C GLY A 274 29.30 23.11 4.01
N SER A 275 29.39 24.26 3.36
CA SER A 275 30.46 24.69 2.47
C SER A 275 31.80 24.70 3.21
N VAL A 276 32.51 23.57 3.19
CA VAL A 276 33.96 23.55 3.47
C VAL A 276 34.65 24.16 2.25
N ARG A 277 34.79 25.48 2.32
CA ARG A 277 35.61 26.29 1.41
C ARG A 277 37.06 25.87 1.64
N PHE A 278 37.59 24.97 0.80
CA PHE A 278 39.02 24.70 0.77
C PHE A 278 39.72 25.92 0.18
N GLU A 279 40.36 26.65 1.08
CA GLU A 279 41.26 27.76 0.81
C GLU A 279 42.53 27.19 0.16
N GLN A 280 42.63 27.28 -1.17
CA GLN A 280 43.88 27.03 -1.88
C GLN A 280 44.87 28.14 -1.52
N SER A 281 45.85 27.79 -0.70
CA SER A 281 47.10 28.52 -0.57
C SER A 281 48.25 27.66 -1.08
N ARG A 282 49.01 28.25 -2.01
CA ARG A 282 50.25 27.82 -2.68
C ARG A 282 50.11 26.99 -3.96
#